data_AF-A0A418ZQU1-F1
#
_entry.id   AF-A0A418ZQU1-F1
#
_cell.length_a   1.000
_cell.length_b   1.000
_cell.length_c   1.000
_cell.angle_alpha   90.00
_cell.angle_beta   90.00
_cell.angle_gamma   90.00
#
_symmetry.space_group_name_H-M   'P 1'
#
loop_
_entity.id
_entity.type
_entity.pdbx_description
1 polymer ?
#
loop_
_entity_poly.entity_id
_entity_poly.type
_entity_poly.pdbx_seq_one_letter_code
_entity_poly.pdbx_strand_id
1 'polypeptide(L)'
;MVHRRAVPPGAEIQALRPRAAVCGLRARGDGGRAAGLTPLGPVLHQAARNYVHARRRPVGGSAFARHFRRDMAQMLRDAVAHRPERLMVRASVGAPGWAAVPWLACFAPHVTRSMRHGLYVAILIDAPAEAVILSLQHGAAEALTRHGPIAGPAMLRAMAEETRARLDRPAPPPLTLAAAGDLARGYEAGSALWRSWRGDMGGFGPALQAMLDDYRALVGGAS
;
A
#
# COMPACT_ATOMS: atom_id res chain seq x y z
N MET A 1 -30.89 54.86 21.50
CA MET A 1 -30.68 55.62 20.25
C MET A 1 -30.46 54.61 19.15
N VAL A 2 -31.50 54.34 18.35
CA VAL A 2 -31.58 53.26 17.37
C VAL A 2 -31.13 53.80 16.03
N HIS A 3 -30.02 53.30 15.48
CA HIS A 3 -29.61 53.63 14.11
C HIS A 3 -30.07 52.53 13.14
N ARG A 4 -31.26 52.75 12.56
CA ARG A 4 -31.65 52.17 11.26
C ARG A 4 -30.77 52.81 10.18
N ARG A 5 -30.21 52.01 9.27
CA ARG A 5 -29.66 52.50 8.00
C ARG A 5 -30.37 51.84 6.83
N ALA A 6 -30.59 52.68 5.83
CA ALA A 6 -31.53 52.56 4.73
C ALA A 6 -31.14 51.51 3.69
N VAL A 7 -32.18 50.94 3.09
CA VAL A 7 -32.14 50.13 1.86
C VAL A 7 -32.13 51.07 0.66
N PRO A 8 -31.21 50.91 -0.32
CA PRO A 8 -31.30 51.62 -1.58
C PRO A 8 -32.27 50.93 -2.58
N PRO A 9 -32.92 51.70 -3.48
CA PRO A 9 -34.03 51.23 -4.31
C PRO A 9 -33.58 50.46 -5.55
N GLY A 10 -34.46 49.57 -6.01
CA GLY A 10 -34.26 48.73 -7.18
C GLY A 10 -34.44 49.47 -8.50
N ALA A 11 -33.42 49.36 -9.35
CA ALA A 11 -33.53 49.37 -10.80
C ALA A 11 -32.18 48.92 -11.36
N GLU A 12 -32.01 47.62 -11.65
CA GLU A 12 -31.12 47.14 -12.72
C GLU A 12 -31.30 45.63 -12.89
N ILE A 13 -32.34 45.27 -13.65
CA ILE A 13 -32.56 43.93 -14.20
C ILE A 13 -32.23 44.01 -15.69
N GLN A 14 -31.14 43.32 -16.06
CA GLN A 14 -31.06 42.40 -17.21
C GLN A 14 -31.06 42.99 -18.64
N ALA A 15 -29.91 42.87 -19.32
CA ALA A 15 -29.84 42.50 -20.74
C ALA A 15 -28.38 42.25 -21.19
N LEU A 16 -27.87 41.04 -20.99
CA LEU A 16 -26.74 40.54 -21.80
C LEU A 16 -27.28 39.46 -22.74
N ARG A 17 -27.47 39.85 -24.00
CA ARG A 17 -27.85 38.97 -25.10
C ARG A 17 -26.70 38.01 -25.45
N PRO A 18 -27.01 36.77 -25.88
CA PRO A 18 -25.99 35.81 -26.30
C PRO A 18 -25.48 36.18 -27.69
N ARG A 19 -24.16 36.17 -27.88
CA ARG A 19 -23.53 36.24 -29.21
C ARG A 19 -23.26 34.83 -29.72
N ALA A 20 -23.89 34.55 -30.86
CA ALA A 20 -23.55 33.66 -31.97
C ALA A 20 -22.70 32.39 -31.72
N ALA A 21 -23.27 31.27 -32.13
CA ALA A 21 -22.61 29.97 -32.29
C ALA A 21 -21.46 30.04 -33.30
N VAL A 22 -20.28 29.59 -32.88
CA VAL A 22 -19.20 29.21 -33.81
C VAL A 22 -19.37 27.72 -34.09
N CYS A 23 -19.83 27.42 -35.30
CA CYS A 23 -19.88 26.08 -35.86
C CYS A 23 -18.48 25.64 -36.30
N GLY A 24 -18.09 24.43 -35.92
CA GLY A 24 -17.22 23.61 -36.76
C GLY A 24 -15.72 23.63 -36.46
N LEU A 25 -15.30 22.98 -35.38
CA LEU A 25 -14.06 22.19 -35.40
C LEU A 25 -14.46 20.75 -35.08
N ARG A 26 -14.54 19.94 -36.15
CA ARG A 26 -14.76 18.50 -36.06
C ARG A 26 -13.65 17.94 -35.18
N ALA A 27 -14.04 17.39 -34.03
CA ALA A 27 -13.20 16.42 -33.35
C ALA A 27 -12.91 15.30 -34.36
N ARG A 28 -11.64 15.12 -34.72
CA ARG A 28 -11.22 13.86 -35.32
C ARG A 28 -11.60 12.79 -34.30
N GLY A 29 -12.43 11.87 -34.77
CA GLY A 29 -12.85 10.72 -34.01
C GLY A 29 -11.66 9.81 -33.83
N ASP A 30 -10.96 9.98 -32.73
CA ASP A 30 -10.02 9.00 -32.23
C ASP A 30 -10.88 8.05 -31.39
N GLY A 31 -11.16 6.89 -31.99
CA GLY A 31 -12.05 5.87 -31.47
C GLY A 31 -11.72 5.48 -30.02
N GLY A 32 -12.76 5.00 -29.34
CA GLY A 32 -12.73 4.74 -27.91
C GLY A 32 -11.63 3.82 -27.38
N ARG A 33 -11.44 3.97 -26.05
CA ARG A 33 -10.64 3.21 -25.08
C ARG A 33 -9.29 3.82 -24.70
N ALA A 34 -9.28 4.59 -23.61
CA ALA A 34 -8.28 4.50 -22.53
C ALA A 34 -8.64 5.40 -21.33
N ALA A 35 -9.67 5.07 -20.55
CA ALA A 35 -9.64 5.42 -19.13
C ALA A 35 -8.71 4.38 -18.48
N GLY A 36 -7.39 4.57 -18.65
CA GLY A 36 -6.38 3.63 -18.18
C GLY A 36 -6.48 3.48 -16.66
N LEU A 37 -6.80 2.27 -16.18
CA LEU A 37 -6.70 1.95 -14.76
C LEU A 37 -5.25 2.17 -14.34
N THR A 38 -5.00 3.13 -13.44
CA THR A 38 -3.65 3.38 -12.92
C THR A 38 -3.11 2.08 -12.32
N PRO A 39 -1.94 1.58 -12.76
CA PRO A 39 -1.37 0.37 -12.20
C PRO A 39 -1.09 0.55 -10.70
N LEU A 40 -1.14 -0.54 -9.93
CA LEU A 40 -0.93 -0.52 -8.48
C LEU A 40 0.43 0.09 -8.09
N GLY A 41 1.49 -0.16 -8.88
CA GLY A 41 2.84 0.32 -8.61
C GLY A 41 2.91 1.84 -8.37
N PRO A 42 2.59 2.69 -9.38
CA PRO A 42 2.55 4.14 -9.21
C PRO A 42 1.71 4.63 -8.02
N VAL A 43 0.59 3.98 -7.73
CA VAL A 43 -0.27 4.32 -6.58
C VAL A 43 0.44 4.02 -5.25
N LEU A 44 1.16 2.90 -5.14
CA LEU A 44 1.97 2.56 -3.97
C LEU A 44 3.09 3.59 -3.76
N HIS A 45 3.78 3.98 -4.82
CA HIS A 45 4.83 4.99 -4.71
C HIS A 45 4.27 6.34 -4.27
N GLN A 46 3.15 6.78 -4.85
CA GLN A 46 2.47 8.00 -4.41
C GLN A 46 2.02 7.92 -2.95
N ALA A 47 1.60 6.75 -2.46
CA ALA A 47 1.29 6.54 -1.06
C ALA A 47 2.54 6.68 -0.16
N ALA A 48 3.69 6.15 -0.58
CA ALA A 48 4.95 6.28 0.15
C ALA A 48 5.36 7.74 0.37
N ARG A 49 5.27 8.57 -0.68
CA ARG A 49 5.59 10.00 -0.62
C ARG A 49 4.65 10.79 0.28
N ASN A 50 3.36 10.49 0.20
CA ASN A 50 2.34 11.27 0.91
C ASN A 50 2.14 10.85 2.37
N TYR A 51 2.60 9.65 2.77
CA TYR A 51 2.31 9.10 4.08
C TYR A 51 2.88 9.97 5.22
N VAL A 52 4.11 10.48 5.09
CA VAL A 52 4.75 11.34 6.10
C VAL A 52 3.91 12.61 6.35
N HIS A 53 3.27 13.15 5.32
CA HIS A 53 2.36 14.29 5.45
C HIS A 53 0.99 13.88 6.01
N ALA A 54 0.43 12.77 5.52
CA ALA A 54 -0.87 12.27 5.96
C ALA A 54 -0.89 11.96 7.46
N ARG A 55 0.19 11.38 7.99
CA ARG A 55 0.30 10.98 9.41
C ARG A 55 0.46 12.14 10.40
N ARG A 56 0.58 13.38 9.92
CA ARG A 56 0.60 14.59 10.77
C ARG A 56 -0.79 14.98 11.27
N ARG A 57 -1.85 14.40 10.71
CA ARG A 57 -3.25 14.62 11.10
C ARG A 57 -3.81 13.38 11.79
N PRO A 58 -4.92 13.48 12.53
CA PRO A 58 -5.59 12.30 13.09
C PRO A 58 -5.91 11.25 12.02
N VAL A 59 -5.72 9.97 12.35
CA VAL A 59 -6.04 8.86 11.44
C VAL A 59 -7.56 8.69 11.27
N GLY A 60 -8.34 9.02 12.30
CA GLY A 60 -9.80 9.02 12.27
C GLY A 60 -10.31 10.01 11.23
N GLY A 61 -11.16 9.54 10.31
CA GLY A 61 -11.70 10.39 9.24
C GLY A 61 -10.71 10.72 8.10
N SER A 62 -9.46 10.23 8.15
CA SER A 62 -8.46 10.50 7.10
C SER A 62 -8.85 9.89 5.74
N ALA A 63 -8.92 10.74 4.71
CA ALA A 63 -9.18 10.32 3.33
C ALA A 63 -8.06 9.40 2.81
N PHE A 64 -6.80 9.71 3.13
CA PHE A 64 -5.65 8.87 2.81
C PHE A 64 -5.82 7.47 3.43
N ALA A 65 -6.16 7.39 4.72
CA ALA A 65 -6.32 6.11 5.40
C ALA A 65 -7.47 5.28 4.81
N ARG A 66 -8.58 5.92 4.39
CA ARG A 66 -9.68 5.23 3.69
C ARG A 66 -9.24 4.71 2.32
N HIS A 67 -8.61 5.55 1.51
CA HIS A 67 -8.10 5.18 0.18
C HIS A 67 -7.13 4.00 0.27
N PHE A 68 -6.18 4.06 1.20
CA PHE A 68 -5.20 3.01 1.43
C PHE A 68 -5.85 1.67 1.82
N ARG A 69 -6.79 1.69 2.76
CA ARG A 69 -7.44 0.47 3.26
C ARG A 69 -8.45 -0.14 2.28
N ARG A 70 -9.08 0.67 1.43
CA ARG A 70 -10.16 0.23 0.53
C ARG A 70 -9.68 0.09 -0.91
N ASP A 71 -9.27 1.18 -1.51
CA ASP A 71 -9.06 1.27 -2.95
C ASP A 71 -7.74 0.60 -3.33
N MET A 72 -6.65 0.89 -2.62
CA MET A 72 -5.37 0.21 -2.86
C MET A 72 -5.45 -1.30 -2.53
N ALA A 73 -6.21 -1.66 -1.49
CA ALA A 73 -6.48 -3.07 -1.19
C ALA A 73 -7.31 -3.73 -2.30
N GLN A 74 -8.26 -3.02 -2.92
CA GLN A 74 -9.01 -3.54 -4.07
C GLN A 74 -8.10 -3.70 -5.29
N MET A 75 -7.26 -2.72 -5.61
CA MET A 75 -6.29 -2.83 -6.71
C MET A 75 -5.37 -4.04 -6.53
N LEU A 76 -4.92 -4.32 -5.30
CA LEU A 76 -4.13 -5.52 -5.01
C LEU A 76 -4.95 -6.80 -5.16
N ARG A 77 -6.23 -6.83 -4.74
CA ARG A 77 -7.13 -7.97 -5.00
C ARG A 77 -7.25 -8.24 -6.49
N ASP A 78 -7.48 -7.20 -7.29
CA ASP A 78 -7.62 -7.32 -8.73
C ASP A 78 -6.32 -7.84 -9.38
N ALA A 79 -5.16 -7.35 -8.91
CA ALA A 79 -3.85 -7.79 -9.38
C ALA A 79 -3.54 -9.26 -9.09
N VAL A 80 -4.21 -9.88 -8.10
CA VAL A 80 -4.00 -11.29 -7.74
C VAL A 80 -5.23 -12.18 -8.00
N ALA A 81 -6.31 -11.63 -8.59
CA ALA A 81 -7.57 -12.34 -8.75
C ALA A 81 -7.49 -13.55 -9.71
N HIS A 82 -6.53 -13.54 -10.63
CA HIS A 82 -6.29 -14.62 -11.58
C HIS A 82 -5.51 -15.81 -10.98
N ARG A 83 -5.03 -15.67 -9.74
CA ARG A 83 -4.21 -16.71 -9.11
C ARG A 83 -5.09 -17.90 -8.70
N PRO A 84 -4.62 -19.14 -8.87
CA PRO A 84 -5.41 -20.32 -8.55
C PRO A 84 -5.55 -20.55 -7.04
N GLU A 85 -4.59 -20.09 -6.22
CA GLU A 85 -4.69 -20.20 -4.77
C GLU A 85 -5.52 -19.07 -4.15
N ARG A 86 -6.22 -19.41 -3.06
CA ARG A 86 -7.03 -18.44 -2.33
C ARG A 86 -6.16 -17.48 -1.51
N LEU A 87 -6.12 -16.21 -1.91
CA LEU A 87 -5.42 -15.14 -1.19
C LEU A 87 -6.41 -14.16 -0.53
N MET A 88 -6.24 -13.95 0.77
CA MET A 88 -6.93 -12.89 1.52
C MET A 88 -6.06 -11.63 1.54
N VAL A 89 -6.51 -10.59 0.83
CA VAL A 89 -5.83 -9.29 0.81
C VAL A 89 -6.32 -8.40 1.95
N ARG A 90 -5.37 -7.80 2.68
CA ARG A 90 -5.66 -6.74 3.66
C ARG A 90 -4.67 -5.60 3.51
N ALA A 91 -5.06 -4.42 3.98
CA ALA A 91 -4.21 -3.25 4.06
C ALA A 91 -4.45 -2.52 5.38
N SER A 92 -3.39 -1.93 5.95
CA SER A 92 -3.49 -1.15 7.17
C SER A 92 -2.50 0.00 7.16
N VAL A 93 -2.96 1.14 7.67
CA VAL A 93 -2.10 2.27 8.04
C VAL A 93 -1.86 2.34 9.55
N GLY A 94 -2.15 1.27 10.29
CA GLY A 94 -2.15 1.21 11.75
C GLY A 94 -3.55 1.30 12.36
N ALA A 95 -3.64 0.88 13.64
CA ALA A 95 -4.81 1.00 14.52
C ALA A 95 -4.37 0.93 16.01
N PRO A 96 -4.88 1.79 16.92
CA PRO A 96 -5.82 2.89 16.68
C PRO A 96 -5.17 4.13 16.02
N GLY A 97 -3.83 4.20 15.98
CA GLY A 97 -3.07 5.30 15.38
C GLY A 97 -2.37 4.94 14.07
N TRP A 98 -1.56 5.86 13.55
CA TRP A 98 -0.71 5.62 12.38
C TRP A 98 0.43 4.66 12.71
N ALA A 99 0.66 3.66 11.86
CA ALA A 99 1.80 2.76 11.95
C ALA A 99 3.08 3.47 11.50
N ALA A 100 4.24 3.04 12.03
CA ALA A 100 5.53 3.48 11.51
C ALA A 100 5.73 3.05 10.05
N VAL A 101 5.28 1.83 9.72
CA VAL A 101 5.33 1.22 8.38
C VAL A 101 3.93 0.72 8.03
N PRO A 102 3.13 1.46 7.24
CA PRO A 102 1.84 0.97 6.75
C PRO A 102 2.08 -0.08 5.66
N TRP A 103 1.10 -0.96 5.45
CA TRP A 103 1.31 -2.17 4.65
C TRP A 103 0.05 -2.64 3.92
N LEU A 104 0.27 -3.34 2.81
CA LEU A 104 -0.70 -4.23 2.17
C LEU A 104 -0.14 -5.65 2.20
N ALA A 105 -0.97 -6.67 2.28
CA ALA A 105 -0.50 -8.06 2.32
C ALA A 105 -1.50 -9.03 1.70
N CYS A 106 -0.95 -10.07 1.09
CA CYS A 106 -1.65 -11.25 0.60
C CYS A 106 -1.39 -12.41 1.55
N PHE A 107 -2.44 -12.90 2.20
CA PHE A 107 -2.36 -14.04 3.11
C PHE A 107 -2.97 -15.29 2.47
N ALA A 108 -2.30 -16.43 2.57
CA ALA A 108 -2.95 -17.71 2.40
C ALA A 108 -3.67 -18.06 3.72
N PRO A 109 -5.03 -18.11 3.78
CA PRO A 109 -5.75 -18.15 5.05
C PRO A 109 -5.56 -19.43 5.88
N HIS A 110 -5.07 -20.51 5.26
CA HIS A 110 -4.67 -21.75 5.94
C HIS A 110 -3.32 -21.60 6.65
N VAL A 111 -2.50 -20.62 6.27
CA VAL A 111 -1.21 -20.29 6.91
C VAL A 111 -1.42 -19.22 7.97
N THR A 112 -2.04 -18.11 7.60
CA THR A 112 -2.28 -16.97 8.49
C THR A 112 -3.35 -16.05 7.94
N ARG A 113 -3.92 -15.23 8.82
CA ARG A 113 -4.92 -14.21 8.48
C ARG A 113 -4.51 -12.83 8.99
N SER A 114 -3.27 -12.69 9.44
CA SER A 114 -2.78 -11.57 10.25
C SER A 114 -1.32 -11.27 9.94
N MET A 115 -0.91 -10.01 10.00
CA MET A 115 0.51 -9.60 9.97
C MET A 115 1.28 -10.00 11.24
N ARG A 116 0.61 -10.54 12.26
CA ARG A 116 1.22 -10.77 13.57
C ARG A 116 2.07 -12.03 13.62
N HIS A 117 1.74 -13.04 12.82
CA HIS A 117 2.40 -14.35 12.78
C HIS A 117 2.26 -15.01 11.41
N GLY A 118 2.99 -16.10 11.21
CA GLY A 118 3.00 -16.89 9.98
C GLY A 118 3.80 -16.22 8.86
N LEU A 119 3.74 -16.82 7.68
CA LEU A 119 4.44 -16.37 6.47
C LEU A 119 3.43 -15.80 5.47
N TYR A 120 3.78 -14.70 4.81
CA TYR A 120 2.93 -14.02 3.83
C TYR A 120 3.74 -13.12 2.87
N VAL A 121 3.09 -12.66 1.80
CA VAL A 121 3.65 -11.63 0.92
C VAL A 121 3.14 -10.27 1.35
N ALA A 122 4.04 -9.36 1.70
CA ALA A 122 3.74 -8.00 2.14
C ALA A 122 4.35 -6.95 1.21
N ILE A 123 3.60 -5.85 1.06
CA ILE A 123 4.06 -4.60 0.48
C ILE A 123 4.13 -3.61 1.64
N LEU A 124 5.36 -3.32 2.09
CA LEU A 124 5.65 -2.39 3.16
C LEU A 124 5.96 -1.01 2.57
N ILE A 125 5.46 0.05 3.19
CA ILE A 125 5.71 1.42 2.77
C ILE A 125 6.70 2.06 3.74
N ASP A 126 7.94 2.22 3.32
CA ASP A 126 8.97 2.90 4.10
C ASP A 126 8.95 4.39 3.77
N ALA A 127 7.97 5.07 4.35
CA ALA A 127 7.63 6.45 4.03
C ALA A 127 8.79 7.45 4.23
N PRO A 128 9.63 7.37 5.28
CA PRO A 128 10.78 8.28 5.43
C PRO A 128 11.81 8.15 4.30
N ALA A 129 11.88 6.98 3.66
CA ALA A 129 12.74 6.72 2.51
C ALA A 129 12.01 6.91 1.15
N GLU A 130 10.72 7.28 1.18
CA GLU A 130 9.82 7.30 0.01
C GLU A 130 9.85 5.99 -0.79
N ALA A 131 10.06 4.86 -0.08
CA ALA A 131 10.29 3.57 -0.70
C ALA A 131 9.11 2.61 -0.52
N VAL A 132 8.93 1.74 -1.51
CA VAL A 132 8.01 0.59 -1.45
C VAL A 132 8.85 -0.68 -1.40
N ILE A 133 8.58 -1.55 -0.43
CA ILE A 133 9.30 -2.81 -0.24
C ILE A 133 8.31 -3.95 -0.44
N LEU A 134 8.58 -4.82 -1.40
CA LEU A 134 7.92 -6.10 -1.53
C LEU A 134 8.73 -7.14 -0.75
N SER A 135 8.09 -7.89 0.14
CA SER A 135 8.76 -8.81 1.06
C SER A 135 7.99 -10.11 1.26
N LEU A 136 8.70 -11.23 1.20
CA LEU A 136 8.24 -12.51 1.71
C LEU A 136 8.56 -12.52 3.21
N GLN A 137 7.53 -12.35 4.03
CA GLN A 137 7.65 -11.77 5.35
C GLN A 137 7.08 -12.69 6.42
N HIS A 138 7.82 -12.84 7.52
CA HIS A 138 7.33 -13.46 8.75
C HIS A 138 6.63 -12.43 9.65
N GLY A 139 5.58 -12.86 10.32
CA GLY A 139 4.87 -12.04 11.29
C GLY A 139 5.71 -11.68 12.51
N ALA A 140 6.09 -10.41 12.62
CA ALA A 140 7.03 -9.95 13.65
C ALA A 140 6.37 -9.63 15.00
N ALA A 141 5.11 -9.17 15.00
CA ALA A 141 4.50 -8.62 16.21
C ALA A 141 4.40 -9.66 17.34
N GLU A 142 4.01 -10.90 17.03
CA GLU A 142 3.87 -11.95 18.04
C GLU A 142 5.22 -12.44 18.56
N ALA A 143 6.24 -12.49 17.69
CA ALA A 143 7.61 -12.81 18.09
C ALA A 143 8.17 -11.77 19.06
N LEU A 144 7.97 -10.48 18.75
CA LEU A 144 8.41 -9.37 19.61
C LEU A 144 7.66 -9.35 20.95
N THR A 145 6.35 -9.59 20.95
CA THR A 145 5.56 -9.66 22.19
C THR A 145 5.99 -10.83 23.08
N ARG A 146 6.28 -12.01 22.50
CA ARG A 146 6.61 -13.20 23.28
C ARG A 146 8.07 -13.28 23.75
N HIS A 147 9.01 -12.79 22.93
CA HIS A 147 10.44 -12.99 23.15
C HIS A 147 11.22 -11.68 23.37
N GLY A 148 10.53 -10.54 23.31
CA GLY A 148 11.14 -9.23 23.52
C GLY A 148 12.04 -8.75 22.37
N PRO A 149 12.70 -7.60 22.55
CA PRO A 149 13.39 -6.88 21.48
C PRO A 149 14.74 -7.48 21.08
N ILE A 150 15.27 -8.46 21.83
CA ILE A 150 16.56 -9.12 21.55
C ILE A 150 16.33 -10.51 20.93
N ALA A 151 15.65 -11.40 21.66
CA ALA A 151 15.44 -12.77 21.21
C ALA A 151 14.39 -12.86 20.07
N GLY A 152 13.40 -11.96 20.05
CA GLY A 152 12.41 -11.90 18.97
C GLY A 152 13.02 -11.71 17.58
N PRO A 153 13.84 -10.66 17.36
CA PRO A 153 14.54 -10.48 16.08
C PRO A 153 15.50 -11.62 15.73
N ALA A 154 16.18 -12.24 16.69
CA ALA A 154 17.05 -13.39 16.43
C ALA A 154 16.26 -14.58 15.87
N MET A 155 15.11 -14.90 16.49
CA MET A 155 14.20 -15.94 16.01
C MET A 155 13.66 -15.63 14.60
N LEU A 156 13.26 -14.39 14.35
CA LEU A 156 12.76 -13.97 13.04
C LEU A 156 13.83 -14.12 11.93
N ARG A 157 15.10 -13.81 12.22
CA ARG A 157 16.21 -14.04 11.28
C ARG A 157 16.40 -15.52 10.97
N ALA A 158 16.38 -16.38 11.99
CA ALA A 158 16.49 -17.83 11.79
C ALA A 158 15.34 -18.37 10.92
N MET A 159 14.09 -17.91 11.15
CA MET A 159 12.94 -18.28 10.31
C MET A 159 13.09 -17.79 8.86
N ALA A 160 13.61 -16.57 8.66
CA ALA A 160 13.88 -16.01 7.35
C ALA A 160 14.99 -16.79 6.60
N GLU A 161 16.03 -17.22 7.31
CA GLU A 161 17.10 -18.09 6.81
C GLU A 161 16.58 -19.45 6.36
N GLU A 162 15.81 -20.13 7.21
CA GLU A 162 15.20 -21.42 6.89
C GLU A 162 14.27 -21.32 5.66
N THR A 163 13.48 -20.24 5.59
CA THR A 163 12.58 -19.99 4.45
C THR A 163 13.36 -19.84 3.14
N ARG A 164 14.50 -19.12 3.17
CA ARG A 164 15.37 -18.99 2.01
C ARG A 164 16.01 -20.31 1.60
N ALA A 165 16.47 -21.11 2.58
CA ALA A 165 17.06 -22.42 2.31
C ALA A 165 16.08 -23.35 1.60
N ARG A 166 14.79 -23.32 1.97
CA ARG A 166 13.73 -24.10 1.31
C ARG A 166 13.43 -23.66 -0.13
N LEU A 167 13.72 -22.41 -0.50
CA LEU A 167 13.50 -21.88 -1.84
C LEU A 167 14.71 -22.01 -2.77
N ASP A 168 15.87 -22.43 -2.24
CA ASP A 168 17.16 -22.39 -2.95
C ASP A 168 17.44 -21.00 -3.58
N ARG A 169 17.23 -19.94 -2.79
CA ARG A 169 17.44 -18.55 -3.20
C ARG A 169 18.65 -17.95 -2.48
N PRO A 170 19.49 -17.15 -3.16
CA PRO A 170 20.55 -16.42 -2.50
C PRO A 170 19.97 -15.44 -1.47
N ALA A 171 20.72 -15.23 -0.39
CA ALA A 171 20.35 -14.22 0.60
C ALA A 171 20.37 -12.83 -0.05
N PRO A 172 19.28 -12.04 0.04
CA PRO A 172 19.36 -10.63 -0.32
C PRO A 172 20.28 -9.90 0.69
N PRO A 173 20.77 -8.70 0.36
CA PRO A 173 21.38 -7.85 1.38
C PRO A 173 20.41 -7.64 2.56
N PRO A 174 20.91 -7.30 3.76
CA PRO A 174 20.05 -6.99 4.89
C PRO A 174 19.03 -5.91 4.52
N LEU A 175 17.76 -6.15 4.84
CA LEU A 175 16.73 -5.11 4.73
C LEU A 175 16.99 -4.06 5.81
N THR A 176 16.99 -2.79 5.42
CA THR A 176 17.04 -1.66 6.35
C THR A 176 15.93 -0.68 6.00
N LEU A 177 15.02 -0.48 6.95
CA LEU A 177 13.92 0.47 6.87
C LEU A 177 14.35 1.78 7.52
N ALA A 178 14.02 2.90 6.88
CA ALA A 178 14.22 4.22 7.48
C ALA A 178 13.22 4.50 8.61
N ALA A 179 12.08 3.81 8.62
CA ALA A 179 11.13 3.84 9.72
C ALA A 179 11.74 3.25 11.02
N ALA A 180 11.64 4.01 12.11
CA ALA A 180 12.14 3.58 13.42
C ALA A 180 11.12 2.70 14.20
N GLY A 181 11.64 2.00 15.21
CA GLY A 181 10.86 1.27 16.21
C GLY A 181 11.00 -0.24 16.10
N ASP A 182 10.60 -0.94 17.16
CA ASP A 182 10.80 -2.38 17.33
C ASP A 182 10.12 -3.19 16.22
N LEU A 183 8.94 -2.76 15.79
CA LEU A 183 8.20 -3.45 14.73
C LEU A 183 8.89 -3.31 13.36
N ALA A 184 9.51 -2.16 13.07
CA ALA A 184 10.30 -2.00 11.85
C ALA A 184 11.51 -2.94 11.86
N ARG A 185 12.25 -3.01 12.99
CA ARG A 185 13.34 -3.98 13.17
C ARG A 185 12.88 -5.44 13.09
N GLY A 186 11.65 -5.70 13.54
CA GLY A 186 10.99 -6.98 13.37
C GLY A 186 10.74 -7.32 11.90
N TYR A 187 10.27 -6.36 11.10
CA TYR A 187 10.09 -6.55 9.66
C TYR A 187 11.41 -6.71 8.89
N GLU A 188 12.47 -6.02 9.30
CA GLU A 188 13.82 -6.24 8.77
C GLU A 188 14.29 -7.67 9.04
N ALA A 189 14.15 -8.13 10.28
CA ALA A 189 14.57 -9.45 10.72
C ALA A 189 13.74 -10.59 10.10
N GLY A 190 12.43 -10.41 9.95
CA GLY A 190 11.50 -11.43 9.46
C GLY A 190 11.40 -11.54 7.94
N SER A 191 12.09 -10.69 7.18
CA SER A 191 12.02 -10.69 5.73
C SER A 191 12.94 -11.76 5.13
N ALA A 192 12.36 -12.84 4.61
CA ALA A 192 13.10 -13.90 3.93
C ALA A 192 13.66 -13.44 2.58
N LEU A 193 12.83 -12.81 1.74
CA LEU A 193 13.21 -12.23 0.46
C LEU A 193 12.60 -10.84 0.36
N TRP A 194 13.27 -9.92 -0.32
CA TRP A 194 12.71 -8.59 -0.55
C TRP A 194 13.28 -7.91 -1.79
N ARG A 195 12.50 -6.94 -2.29
CA ARG A 195 12.92 -5.97 -3.32
C ARG A 195 12.36 -4.60 -2.96
N SER A 196 13.08 -3.54 -3.29
CA SER A 196 12.68 -2.16 -2.99
C SER A 196 12.63 -1.28 -4.25
N TRP A 197 11.68 -0.36 -4.28
CA TRP A 197 11.56 0.68 -5.31
C TRP A 197 11.57 2.06 -4.66
N ARG A 198 12.33 2.98 -5.26
CA ARG A 198 12.38 4.41 -4.94
C ARG A 198 12.21 5.16 -6.25
N GLY A 199 11.06 5.79 -6.47
CA GLY A 199 10.73 6.45 -7.73
C GLY A 199 9.99 5.53 -8.69
N ASP A 200 10.65 5.12 -9.77
CA ASP A 200 10.03 4.27 -10.80
C ASP A 200 9.64 2.90 -10.23
N MET A 201 8.41 2.48 -10.54
CA MET A 201 7.80 1.22 -10.12
C MET A 201 7.86 0.15 -11.21
N GLY A 202 8.70 0.37 -12.24
CA GLY A 202 9.03 -0.61 -13.27
C GLY A 202 9.35 -1.99 -12.67
N GLY A 203 8.75 -3.02 -13.26
CA GLY A 203 8.95 -4.41 -12.83
C GLY A 203 8.28 -4.80 -11.51
N PHE A 204 7.54 -3.92 -10.82
CA PHE A 204 6.83 -4.27 -9.59
C PHE A 204 5.81 -5.40 -9.79
N GLY A 205 4.99 -5.31 -10.85
CA GLY A 205 3.97 -6.32 -11.15
C GLY A 205 4.55 -7.74 -11.33
N PRO A 206 5.53 -7.93 -12.23
CA PRO A 206 6.24 -9.21 -12.34
C PRO A 206 6.91 -9.68 -11.05
N ALA A 207 7.51 -8.76 -10.28
CA ALA A 207 8.13 -9.11 -9.00
C ALA A 207 7.11 -9.60 -7.97
N LEU A 208 5.93 -8.98 -7.91
CA LEU A 208 4.82 -9.42 -7.07
C LEU A 208 4.37 -10.84 -7.43
N GLN A 209 4.22 -11.14 -8.72
CA GLN A 209 3.80 -12.48 -9.16
C GLN A 209 4.86 -13.53 -8.83
N ALA A 210 6.14 -13.27 -9.13
CA ALA A 210 7.22 -14.19 -8.80
C ALA A 210 7.32 -14.48 -7.29
N MET A 211 7.14 -13.46 -6.44
CA MET A 211 7.16 -13.67 -4.99
C MET A 211 5.93 -14.44 -4.49
N LEU A 212 4.77 -14.26 -5.12
CA LEU A 212 3.57 -15.06 -4.80
C LEU A 212 3.73 -16.52 -5.26
N ASP A 213 4.48 -16.78 -6.34
CA ASP A 213 4.83 -18.13 -6.77
C ASP A 213 5.77 -18.81 -5.77
N ASP A 214 6.83 -18.11 -5.32
CA ASP A 214 7.71 -18.59 -4.24
C ASP A 214 6.89 -18.86 -2.96
N TYR A 215 5.96 -17.97 -2.61
CA TYR A 215 5.08 -18.15 -1.45
C TYR A 215 4.20 -19.39 -1.59
N ARG A 216 3.54 -19.58 -2.74
CA ARG A 216 2.70 -20.76 -3.02
C ARG A 216 3.51 -22.05 -2.97
N ALA A 217 4.73 -22.06 -3.50
CA ALA A 217 5.62 -23.23 -3.45
C ALA A 217 5.94 -23.63 -2.00
N LEU A 218 6.09 -22.66 -1.09
CA LEU A 218 6.39 -22.92 0.32
C LEU A 218 5.20 -23.40 1.15
N VAL A 219 3.99 -22.93 0.85
CA VAL A 219 2.81 -23.14 1.72
C VAL A 219 1.72 -24.01 1.10
N GLY A 220 1.89 -24.43 -0.15
CA GLY A 220 0.89 -25.15 -0.92
C GLY A 220 -0.29 -24.27 -1.35
N GLY A 221 -1.02 -24.73 -2.36
CA GLY A 221 -2.33 -24.17 -2.72
C GLY A 221 -3.43 -24.91 -1.95
N ALA A 222 -4.24 -24.20 -1.17
CA ALA A 222 -5.54 -24.74 -0.79
C ALA A 222 -6.39 -24.83 -2.08
N SER A 223 -6.82 -26.03 -2.44
CA SER A 223 -7.70 -26.30 -3.58
C SER A 223 -9.09 -25.73 -3.37
#